data_AF-A0A126RAV3-F1
#
_entry.id   AF-A0A126RAV3-F1
#
_cell.length_a   1.000
_cell.length_b   1.000
_cell.length_c   1.000
_cell.angle_alpha   90.00
_cell.angle_beta   90.00
_cell.angle_gamma   90.00
#
_symmetry.space_group_name_H-M   'P 1'
#
loop_
_entity.id
_entity.type
_entity.pdbx_description
1 polymer ?
#
loop_
_entity_poly.entity_id
_entity_poly.type
_entity_poly.pdbx_seq_one_letter_code
_entity_poly.pdbx_strand_id
1 'polypeptide(L)'
;MPRAARTKGSRKTGLSGATLKADPLGLAFDSWRLGMEAWTVIGLRIPKLLAGNPAAALEAQRMVVEKIEAVGVLQWKALTGSLGSTPEKAMRASITHYRKSVDGNRRRLARRPK
;
A
#
# COMPACT_ATOMS: atom_id res chain seq x y z
N MET A 1 -9.66 33.10 -52.22
CA MET A 1 -8.29 32.95 -52.79
C MET A 1 -7.51 34.21 -52.39
N PRO A 2 -6.22 34.18 -51.98
CA PRO A 2 -5.26 33.08 -52.03
C PRO A 2 -4.63 32.72 -50.66
N ARG A 3 -3.55 31.95 -50.72
CA ARG A 3 -3.08 30.87 -49.86
C ARG A 3 -1.58 31.06 -49.63
N ALA A 4 -1.09 30.80 -48.42
CA ALA A 4 0.32 30.46 -48.11
C ALA A 4 0.32 29.83 -46.70
N ALA A 5 0.63 28.56 -46.40
CA ALA A 5 1.56 27.56 -46.92
C ALA A 5 3.04 28.00 -46.84
N ARG A 6 3.71 27.73 -45.70
CA ARG A 6 4.96 26.93 -45.65
C ARG A 6 5.60 26.74 -44.26
N THR A 7 5.71 25.47 -43.91
CA THR A 7 6.91 24.72 -43.46
C THR A 7 7.61 24.99 -42.12
N LYS A 8 7.43 24.00 -41.22
CA LYS A 8 8.41 22.96 -40.84
C LYS A 8 9.68 23.41 -40.09
N GLY A 9 9.70 23.10 -38.79
CA GLY A 9 10.90 22.81 -37.98
C GLY A 9 10.46 21.95 -36.79
N SER A 10 10.37 20.63 -36.95
CA SER A 10 11.45 19.66 -36.67
C SER A 10 11.92 19.66 -35.21
N ARG A 11 11.45 18.62 -34.49
CA ARG A 11 12.11 17.83 -33.45
C ARG A 11 13.20 18.51 -32.60
N LYS A 12 12.91 18.57 -31.29
CA LYS A 12 13.75 17.95 -30.25
C LYS A 12 12.80 17.26 -29.25
N THR A 13 12.35 16.03 -29.49
CA THR A 13 13.01 14.81 -28.97
C THR A 13 14.29 15.09 -28.17
N GLY A 14 14.10 15.54 -26.93
CA GLY A 14 15.02 15.26 -25.84
C GLY A 14 14.58 13.96 -25.15
N LEU A 15 14.85 12.83 -25.79
CA LEU A 15 15.00 11.57 -25.06
C LEU A 15 16.30 11.69 -24.26
N SER A 16 16.20 11.55 -22.94
CA SER A 16 17.08 10.66 -22.17
C SER A 16 16.45 10.57 -20.78
N GLY A 17 15.57 9.59 -20.57
CA GLY A 17 16.11 8.32 -20.12
C GLY A 17 16.63 8.44 -18.69
N ALA A 18 15.84 9.01 -17.78
CA ALA A 18 16.02 8.72 -16.37
C ALA A 18 15.66 7.25 -16.20
N THR A 19 16.65 6.39 -16.37
CA THR A 19 16.61 5.00 -15.94
C THR A 19 16.15 5.03 -14.50
N LEU A 20 14.89 4.66 -14.24
CA LEU A 20 14.39 4.37 -12.90
C LEU A 20 15.27 3.21 -12.42
N LYS A 21 16.39 3.53 -11.77
CA LYS A 21 17.22 2.55 -11.10
C LYS A 21 16.32 1.95 -10.03
N ALA A 22 16.25 0.63 -10.02
CA ALA A 22 15.64 -0.09 -8.93
C ALA A 22 16.24 0.43 -7.61
N ASP A 23 15.38 0.79 -6.66
CA ASP A 23 15.80 1.23 -5.32
C ASP A 23 15.47 0.13 -4.29
N PRO A 24 16.30 -0.92 -4.20
CA PRO A 24 16.07 -2.04 -3.31
C PRO A 24 16.21 -1.63 -1.83
N LEU A 25 17.03 -0.63 -1.52
CA LEU A 25 17.23 -0.16 -0.15
C LEU A 25 16.01 0.59 0.38
N GLY A 26 15.42 1.49 -0.41
CA GLY A 26 14.17 2.15 -0.03
C GLY A 26 13.03 1.15 0.10
N LEU A 27 12.93 0.16 -0.79
CA LEU A 27 11.94 -0.91 -0.68
C LEU A 27 12.10 -1.75 0.59
N ALA A 28 13.35 -2.08 0.96
CA ALA A 28 13.66 -2.80 2.20
C ALA A 28 13.27 -1.98 3.42
N PHE A 29 13.59 -0.67 3.42
CA PHE A 29 13.21 0.24 4.51
C PHE A 29 11.68 0.39 4.64
N ASP A 30 10.96 0.51 3.52
CA ASP A 30 9.50 0.56 3.50
C ASP A 30 8.88 -0.72 4.07
N SER A 31 9.47 -1.87 3.75
CA SER A 31 9.04 -3.18 4.26
C SER A 31 9.34 -3.33 5.75
N TRP A 32 10.53 -2.92 6.20
CA TRP A 32 10.90 -2.89 7.63
C TRP A 32 9.93 -2.02 8.43
N ARG A 33 9.62 -0.83 7.92
CA ARG A 33 8.68 0.09 8.55
C ARG A 33 7.27 -0.50 8.65
N LEU A 34 6.79 -1.15 7.58
CA LEU A 34 5.53 -1.90 7.63
C LEU A 34 5.57 -2.99 8.73
N GLY A 35 6.69 -3.72 8.84
CA GLY A 35 6.90 -4.70 9.90
C GLY A 35 6.71 -4.09 11.29
N MET A 36 7.42 -3.00 11.60
CA MET A 36 7.32 -2.28 12.88
C MET A 36 5.88 -1.79 13.18
N GLU A 37 5.19 -1.26 12.16
CA GLU A 37 3.78 -0.85 12.27
C GLU A 37 2.88 -2.06 12.61
N ALA A 38 3.13 -3.23 12.00
CA ALA A 38 2.40 -4.46 12.27
C ALA A 38 2.67 -5.02 13.69
N TRP A 39 3.93 -5.01 14.15
CA TRP A 39 4.30 -5.38 15.52
C TRP A 39 3.55 -4.55 16.57
N THR A 40 3.40 -3.25 16.32
CA THR A 40 2.63 -2.36 17.20
C THR A 40 1.16 -2.81 17.29
N VAL A 41 0.52 -3.16 16.16
CA VAL A 41 -0.85 -3.66 16.14
C VAL A 41 -1.01 -4.96 16.92
N ILE A 42 -0.04 -5.87 16.81
CA ILE A 42 -0.03 -7.12 17.59
C ILE A 42 0.04 -6.80 19.08
N GLY A 43 0.98 -5.94 19.50
CA GLY A 43 1.09 -5.51 20.89
C GLY A 43 -0.21 -4.93 21.46
N LEU A 44 -0.92 -4.11 20.67
CA LEU A 44 -2.21 -3.51 21.07
C LEU A 44 -3.37 -4.52 21.16
N ARG A 45 -3.24 -5.70 20.54
CA ARG A 45 -4.26 -6.76 20.56
C ARG A 45 -4.07 -7.74 21.70
N ILE A 46 -2.84 -7.99 22.12
CA ILE A 46 -2.52 -8.97 23.17
C ILE A 46 -3.41 -8.76 24.42
N PRO A 47 -3.53 -7.54 25.02
CA PRO A 47 -4.38 -7.36 26.20
C PRO A 47 -5.86 -7.60 25.93
N LYS A 48 -6.36 -7.26 24.73
CA LYS A 48 -7.76 -7.47 24.34
C LYS A 48 -8.09 -8.95 24.20
N LEU A 49 -7.17 -9.73 23.64
CA LEU A 49 -7.33 -11.17 23.46
C LEU A 49 -7.18 -11.93 24.78
N LEU A 50 -6.23 -11.51 25.61
CA LEU A 50 -6.02 -12.09 26.95
C LEU A 50 -7.16 -11.80 27.92
N ALA A 51 -8.00 -10.81 27.65
CA ALA A 51 -9.17 -10.50 28.49
C ALA A 51 -10.18 -11.66 28.56
N GLY A 52 -10.18 -12.58 27.59
CA GLY A 52 -11.01 -13.80 27.62
C GLY A 52 -12.52 -13.58 27.64
N ASN A 53 -12.98 -12.35 27.42
CA ASN A 53 -14.38 -11.97 27.46
C ASN A 53 -15.02 -12.03 26.05
N PRO A 54 -16.35 -11.85 25.91
CA PRO A 54 -16.99 -11.86 24.59
C PRO A 54 -16.41 -10.83 23.60
N ALA A 55 -15.90 -9.70 24.09
CA ALA A 55 -15.24 -8.71 23.23
C ALA A 55 -13.92 -9.22 22.63
N ALA A 56 -13.21 -10.13 23.30
CA ALA A 56 -12.02 -10.79 22.77
C ALA A 56 -12.35 -11.65 21.54
N ALA A 57 -13.48 -12.39 21.57
CA ALA A 57 -13.94 -13.19 20.44
C ALA A 57 -14.33 -12.31 19.23
N LEU A 58 -15.02 -11.19 19.47
CA LEU A 58 -15.35 -10.21 18.44
C LEU A 58 -14.10 -9.57 17.83
N GLU A 59 -13.09 -9.27 18.65
CA GLU A 59 -11.80 -8.77 18.16
C GLU A 59 -11.12 -9.83 17.29
N ALA A 60 -11.11 -11.11 17.70
CA ALA A 60 -10.53 -12.19 16.91
C ALA A 60 -11.19 -12.37 15.55
N GLN A 61 -12.53 -12.35 15.50
CA GLN A 61 -13.27 -12.40 14.24
C GLN A 61 -12.97 -11.19 13.35
N ARG A 62 -12.95 -9.98 13.93
CA ARG A 62 -12.60 -8.76 13.20
C ARG A 62 -11.20 -8.83 12.60
N MET A 63 -10.23 -9.40 13.32
CA MET A 63 -8.87 -9.58 12.79
C MET A 63 -8.82 -10.45 11.53
N VAL A 64 -9.74 -11.41 11.37
CA VAL A 64 -9.83 -12.26 10.18
C VAL A 64 -10.41 -11.47 9.02
N VAL A 65 -11.51 -10.75 9.27
CA VAL A 65 -12.15 -9.89 8.27
C VAL A 65 -11.17 -8.84 7.74
N GLU A 66 -10.45 -8.15 8.63
CA GLU A 66 -9.44 -7.14 8.25
C GLU A 66 -8.35 -7.73 7.33
N LYS A 67 -7.96 -9.00 7.51
CA LYS A 67 -6.97 -9.68 6.65
C LYS A 67 -7.58 -10.03 5.28
N ILE A 68 -8.80 -10.56 5.27
CA ILE A 68 -9.52 -10.92 4.05
C ILE A 68 -9.76 -9.67 3.19
N GLU A 69 -10.20 -8.57 3.79
CA GLU A 69 -10.39 -7.29 3.11
C GLU A 69 -9.08 -6.76 2.52
N ALA A 70 -8.00 -6.77 3.30
CA ALA A 70 -6.70 -6.31 2.82
C ALA A 70 -6.20 -7.14 1.63
N VAL A 71 -6.28 -8.46 1.71
CA VAL A 71 -5.88 -9.35 0.61
C VAL A 71 -6.80 -9.19 -0.60
N GLY A 72 -8.12 -9.14 -0.39
CA GLY A 72 -9.11 -9.00 -1.46
C GLY A 72 -8.93 -7.71 -2.26
N VAL A 73 -8.72 -6.57 -1.60
CA VAL A 73 -8.45 -5.30 -2.27
C VAL A 73 -7.11 -5.35 -3.02
N LEU A 74 -6.08 -6.00 -2.47
CA LEU A 74 -4.80 -6.12 -3.17
C LEU A 74 -4.92 -7.00 -4.42
N GLN A 75 -5.61 -8.14 -4.30
CA GLN A 75 -5.88 -9.04 -5.41
C GLN A 75 -6.67 -8.33 -6.52
N TRP A 76 -7.68 -7.55 -6.16
CA TRP A 76 -8.42 -6.75 -7.13
C TRP A 76 -7.53 -5.72 -7.85
N LYS A 77 -6.64 -5.03 -7.11
CA LYS A 77 -5.66 -4.12 -7.71
C LYS A 77 -4.70 -4.86 -8.65
N ALA A 78 -4.32 -6.10 -8.33
CA ALA A 78 -3.47 -6.91 -9.19
C ALA A 78 -4.20 -7.27 -10.50
N LEU A 79 -5.44 -7.77 -10.40
CA LEU A 79 -6.26 -8.16 -11.55
C LEU A 79 -6.57 -6.99 -12.49
N THR A 80 -6.77 -5.80 -11.93
CA THR A 80 -7.06 -4.57 -12.71
C THR A 80 -5.80 -3.86 -13.22
N GLY A 81 -4.60 -4.35 -12.90
CA GLY A 81 -3.33 -3.68 -13.24
C GLY A 81 -3.04 -2.41 -12.43
N SER A 82 -3.85 -2.12 -11.40
CA SER A 82 -3.76 -0.92 -10.56
C SER A 82 -2.54 -0.91 -9.61
N LEU A 83 -1.76 -2.00 -9.55
CA LEU A 83 -0.50 -2.06 -8.79
C LEU A 83 0.68 -1.43 -9.55
N GLY A 84 0.53 -1.17 -10.84
CA GLY A 84 1.57 -0.59 -11.69
C GLY A 84 2.17 -1.59 -12.67
N SER A 85 2.90 -1.06 -13.65
CA SER A 85 3.38 -1.81 -14.82
C SER A 85 4.76 -2.46 -14.65
N THR A 86 5.40 -2.32 -13.49
CA THR A 86 6.70 -2.93 -13.20
C THR A 86 6.66 -3.65 -11.85
N PRO A 87 7.51 -4.69 -11.64
CA PRO A 87 7.56 -5.40 -10.36
C PRO A 87 7.82 -4.49 -9.16
N GLU A 88 8.75 -3.54 -9.27
CA GLU A 88 9.05 -2.61 -8.18
C GLU A 88 7.83 -1.73 -7.83
N LYS A 89 7.14 -1.17 -8.84
CA LYS A 89 5.93 -0.37 -8.62
C LYS A 89 4.85 -1.21 -7.95
N ALA A 90 4.67 -2.45 -8.40
CA ALA A 90 3.71 -3.38 -7.81
C ALA A 90 4.04 -3.71 -6.35
N MET A 91 5.31 -3.92 -6.01
CA MET A 91 5.74 -4.15 -4.62
C MET A 91 5.50 -2.91 -3.75
N ARG A 92 5.89 -1.71 -4.20
CA ARG A 92 5.66 -0.45 -3.46
C ARG A 92 4.17 -0.15 -3.26
N ALA A 93 3.35 -0.37 -4.28
CA ALA A 93 1.90 -0.23 -4.19
C ALA A 93 1.30 -1.23 -3.20
N SER A 94 1.82 -2.45 -3.16
CA SER A 94 1.41 -3.50 -2.21
C SER A 94 1.77 -3.13 -0.77
N ILE A 95 3.00 -2.66 -0.54
CA ILE A 95 3.44 -2.19 0.79
C ILE A 95 2.57 -1.00 1.24
N THR A 96 2.36 -0.02 0.36
CA THR A 96 1.51 1.15 0.66
C THR A 96 0.10 0.74 1.05
N HIS A 97 -0.48 -0.22 0.33
CA HIS A 97 -1.79 -0.79 0.64
C HIS A 97 -1.84 -1.42 2.03
N TYR A 98 -0.89 -2.30 2.37
CA TYR A 98 -0.85 -2.92 3.68
C TYR A 98 -0.60 -1.92 4.81
N ARG A 99 0.26 -0.93 4.61
CA ARG A 99 0.52 0.12 5.61
C ARG A 99 -0.72 0.93 5.93
N LYS A 100 -1.53 1.27 4.92
CA LYS A 100 -2.82 1.93 5.13
C LYS A 100 -3.75 1.10 6.02
N SER A 101 -3.84 -0.21 5.77
CA SER A 101 -4.65 -1.13 6.58
C SER A 101 -4.11 -1.27 8.01
N VAL A 102 -2.81 -1.46 8.18
CA VAL A 102 -2.14 -1.58 9.49
C VAL A 102 -2.31 -0.30 10.32
N ASP A 103 -2.14 0.88 9.72
CA ASP A 103 -2.32 2.14 10.42
C ASP A 103 -3.80 2.41 10.77
N GLY A 104 -4.75 1.94 9.94
CA GLY A 104 -6.16 1.86 10.27
C GLY A 104 -6.41 1.06 11.56
N ASN A 105 -5.83 -0.14 11.63
CA ASN A 105 -5.92 -1.02 12.80
C ASN A 105 -5.29 -0.37 14.04
N ARG A 106 -4.09 0.19 13.89
CA ARG A 106 -3.37 0.88 14.97
C ARG A 106 -4.21 2.01 15.56
N ARG A 107 -4.75 2.89 14.70
CA ARG A 107 -5.63 3.99 15.13
C ARG A 107 -6.87 3.49 15.85
N ARG A 108 -7.54 2.45 15.33
CA ARG A 108 -8.72 1.85 15.99
C ARG A 108 -8.36 1.31 17.37
N LEU A 109 -7.28 0.55 17.46
CA LEU A 109 -6.89 -0.15 18.68
C LEU A 109 -6.34 0.79 19.76
N ALA A 110 -5.74 1.92 19.34
CA ALA A 110 -5.21 2.95 20.23
C ALA A 110 -6.29 3.90 20.77
N ARG A 111 -7.49 3.96 20.15
CA ARG A 111 -8.62 4.69 20.71
C ARG A 111 -9.09 3.97 21.98
N ARG A 112 -9.26 4.72 23.07
CA ARG A 112 -9.83 4.21 24.31
C ARG A 112 -11.22 3.61 24.03
N PRO A 113 -11.57 2.44 24.63
CA PRO A 113 -12.94 1.97 24.64
C PRO A 113 -13.83 3.03 25.32
N LYS A 114 -15.03 3.27 24.78
CA LYS A 114 -16.09 3.96 25.54
C LYS A 114 -16.67 3.03 26.57
#